data_AF-A0A915DR82-F1
#
_entry.id   AF-A0A915DR82-F1
#
_cell.length_a   1.000
_cell.length_b   1.000
_cell.length_c   1.000
_cell.angle_alpha   90.00
_cell.angle_beta   90.00
_cell.angle_gamma   90.00
#
_symmetry.space_group_name_H-M   'P 1'
#
loop_
_entity.id
_entity.type
_entity.pdbx_description
1 polymer ?
#
loop_
_entity_poly.entity_id
_entity_poly.type
_entity_poly.pdbx_seq_one_letter_code
_entity_poly.pdbx_strand_id
1 'polypeptide(L)'
;MEIYLDWIVSAWKSLSSESIAKSFKDCGITICHDESEDGLVHCFKEHGLIPDGEFDLMEARYAMDQVTAAEELTQKNPAPLAPTL
;
A
#
# COMPACT_ATOMS: atom_id res chain seq x y z
N MET A 1 22.03 -9.27 -26.85
CA MET A 1 21.11 -8.68 -25.85
C MET A 1 19.69 -9.22 -26.01
N GLU A 2 19.26 -9.54 -27.24
CA GLU A 2 17.94 -10.11 -27.54
C GLU A 2 17.68 -11.47 -26.86
N ILE A 3 18.66 -12.38 -26.81
CA ILE A 3 18.49 -13.71 -26.18
C ILE A 3 18.10 -13.62 -24.69
N TYR A 4 18.65 -12.66 -23.94
CA TYR A 4 18.31 -12.47 -22.54
C TYR A 4 16.90 -11.93 -22.36
N LEU A 5 16.45 -11.07 -23.28
CA LEU A 5 15.09 -10.52 -23.26
C LEU A 5 14.05 -11.61 -23.56
N ASP A 6 14.30 -12.47 -24.54
CA ASP A 6 13.37 -13.57 -24.86
C ASP A 6 13.24 -14.57 -23.73
N TRP A 7 14.34 -14.89 -23.04
CA TRP A 7 14.31 -15.79 -21.89
C TRP A 7 13.54 -15.17 -20.72
N ILE A 8 13.78 -13.90 -20.41
CA ILE A 8 13.06 -13.16 -19.37
C ILE A 8 11.56 -13.10 -19.71
N VAL A 9 11.20 -12.73 -20.94
CA VAL A 9 9.79 -12.63 -21.36
C VAL A 9 9.10 -14.00 -21.32
N SER A 10 9.79 -15.06 -21.76
CA SER A 10 9.25 -16.42 -21.71
C SER A 10 9.07 -16.91 -20.28
N ALA A 11 10.00 -16.61 -19.38
CA ALA A 11 9.87 -16.91 -17.96
C ALA A 11 8.66 -16.18 -17.34
N TRP A 12 8.48 -14.89 -17.59
CA TRP A 12 7.32 -14.14 -17.12
C TRP A 12 5.99 -14.69 -17.65
N LYS A 13 5.95 -15.10 -18.93
CA LYS A 13 4.76 -15.73 -19.53
C LYS A 13 4.44 -17.11 -18.96
N SER A 14 5.42 -17.80 -18.39
CA SER A 14 5.22 -19.13 -17.77
C SER A 14 4.60 -19.06 -16.39
N LEU A 15 4.61 -17.88 -15.74
CA LEU A 15 4.01 -17.68 -14.43
C LEU A 15 2.50 -17.42 -14.58
N SER A 16 1.69 -18.04 -13.71
CA SER A 16 0.27 -17.70 -13.64
C SER A 16 0.08 -16.32 -13.01
N SER A 17 -0.96 -15.60 -13.44
CA SER A 17 -1.34 -14.32 -12.82
C SER A 17 -1.59 -14.47 -11.31
N GLU A 18 -2.09 -15.63 -10.89
CA GLU A 18 -2.26 -16.00 -9.48
C GLU A 18 -0.92 -16.06 -8.74
N SER A 19 0.12 -16.67 -9.33
CA SER A 19 1.45 -16.76 -8.72
C SER A 19 2.11 -15.39 -8.58
N ILE A 20 1.93 -14.54 -9.59
CA ILE A 20 2.39 -13.15 -9.58
C ILE A 20 1.65 -12.37 -8.47
N ALA A 21 0.32 -12.44 -8.42
CA ALA A 21 -0.47 -11.78 -7.38
C ALA A 21 -0.11 -12.26 -5.97
N LYS A 22 0.09 -13.57 -5.79
CA LYS A 22 0.53 -14.14 -4.52
C LYS A 22 1.90 -13.62 -4.10
N SER A 23 2.84 -13.45 -5.03
CA SER A 23 4.17 -12.92 -4.71
C SER A 23 4.12 -11.49 -4.17
N PHE A 24 3.22 -10.64 -4.68
CA PHE A 24 3.03 -9.30 -4.14
C PHE A 24 2.49 -9.33 -2.71
N LYS A 25 1.51 -10.20 -2.43
CA LYS A 25 0.98 -10.42 -1.07
C LYS A 25 2.04 -10.96 -0.11
N ASP A 26 2.87 -11.90 -0.58
CA ASP A 26 3.99 -12.44 0.21
C ASP A 26 5.06 -11.36 0.49
N CYS A 27 5.25 -10.38 -0.41
CA CYS A 27 6.16 -9.26 -0.27
C CYS A 27 5.59 -8.03 0.47
N GLY A 28 4.37 -8.13 1.03
CA GLY A 28 3.75 -7.04 1.80
C GLY A 28 3.09 -5.93 0.99
N ILE A 29 2.75 -6.20 -0.28
CA ILE A 29 2.03 -5.27 -1.14
C ILE A 29 0.63 -5.83 -1.41
N THR A 30 -0.37 -5.24 -0.75
CA THR A 30 -1.78 -5.40 -1.11
C THR A 30 -2.13 -4.44 -2.25
N ILE A 31 -2.93 -4.92 -3.21
CA ILE A 31 -3.50 -4.08 -4.28
C ILE A 31 -4.94 -3.66 -3.97
N CYS A 32 -5.51 -4.16 -2.87
CA CYS A 32 -6.86 -3.82 -2.45
C CYS A 32 -6.84 -2.53 -1.63
N HIS A 33 -7.42 -1.48 -2.20
CA HIS A 33 -7.57 -0.19 -1.52
C HIS A 33 -8.61 -0.21 -0.39
N ASP A 34 -9.45 -1.25 -0.32
CA ASP A 34 -10.50 -1.42 0.67
C ASP A 34 -10.08 -2.21 1.91
N GLU A 35 -8.77 -2.49 2.05
CA GLU A 35 -8.17 -3.18 3.22
C GLU A 35 -8.55 -4.66 3.36
N SER A 36 -9.42 -5.18 2.50
CA SER A 36 -9.94 -6.56 2.59
C SER A 36 -8.87 -7.65 2.45
N GLU A 37 -7.71 -7.30 1.90
CA GLU A 37 -6.59 -8.21 1.67
C GLU A 37 -5.39 -7.96 2.58
N ASP A 38 -5.44 -7.02 3.51
CA ASP A 38 -4.30 -6.66 4.36
C ASP A 38 -3.88 -7.84 5.25
N GLY A 39 -4.84 -8.61 5.79
CA GLY A 39 -4.58 -9.87 6.52
C GLY A 39 -4.01 -11.02 5.66
N LEU A 40 -3.91 -10.86 4.34
CA LEU A 40 -3.23 -11.83 3.46
C LEU A 40 -1.72 -11.59 3.39
N VAL A 41 -1.24 -10.43 3.84
CA VAL A 41 0.18 -10.09 3.88
C VAL A 41 0.93 -11.09 4.76
N HIS A 42 1.94 -11.74 4.19
CA HIS A 42 2.59 -12.86 4.86
C HIS A 42 3.28 -12.47 6.17
N CYS A 43 3.87 -11.27 6.25
CA CYS A 43 4.55 -10.83 7.46
C CYS A 43 3.60 -10.55 8.63
N PHE A 44 2.29 -10.35 8.39
CA PHE A 44 1.28 -10.10 9.42
C PHE A 44 0.68 -11.37 10.03
N LYS A 45 0.99 -12.54 9.48
CA LYS A 45 0.48 -13.81 10.02
C LYS A 45 1.05 -14.07 11.42
N GLU A 46 0.40 -14.93 12.21
CA GLU A 46 0.77 -15.27 13.60
C GLU A 46 2.25 -15.72 13.77
N HIS A 47 2.85 -16.28 12.72
CA HIS A 47 4.27 -16.69 12.70
C HIS A 47 5.12 -15.86 11.73
N GLY A 48 4.58 -14.74 11.27
CA GLY A 48 5.25 -13.76 10.43
C GLY A 48 6.25 -12.92 11.22
N LEU A 49 6.98 -12.07 10.49
CA LEU A 49 7.98 -11.18 11.09
C LEU A 49 7.36 -10.02 11.89
N ILE A 50 6.11 -9.66 11.60
CA ILE A 50 5.40 -8.51 12.16
C ILE A 50 3.94 -8.90 12.44
N PRO A 51 3.67 -9.77 13.42
CA PRO A 51 2.32 -10.32 13.67
C PRO A 51 1.28 -9.25 14.03
N ASP A 52 1.68 -8.10 14.57
CA ASP A 52 0.79 -6.97 14.86
C ASP A 52 0.68 -5.97 13.68
N GLY A 53 1.34 -6.26 12.55
CA GLY A 53 1.49 -5.31 11.46
C GLY A 53 0.20 -4.94 10.73
N GLU A 54 -0.83 -5.80 10.77
CA GLU A 54 -2.17 -5.46 10.25
C GLU A 54 -2.80 -4.33 11.08
N PHE A 55 -2.64 -4.39 12.41
CA PHE A 55 -3.13 -3.34 13.30
C PHE A 55 -2.32 -2.04 13.14
N ASP A 56 -0.99 -2.14 13.08
CA ASP A 56 -0.11 -0.99 12.87
C ASP A 56 -0.43 -0.27 11.54
N LEU A 57 -0.70 -1.05 10.48
CA LEU A 57 -1.08 -0.52 9.17
C LEU A 57 -2.43 0.19 9.22
N MET A 58 -3.41 -0.40 9.91
CA MET A 58 -4.73 0.21 10.13
C MET A 58 -4.59 1.56 10.87
N GLU A 59 -3.83 1.61 11.97
CA GLU A 59 -3.62 2.86 12.73
C GLU A 59 -2.93 3.95 11.89
N ALA A 60 -1.93 3.57 11.08
CA ALA A 60 -1.23 4.51 10.21
C ALA A 60 -2.18 5.13 9.15
N ARG A 61 -3.07 4.33 8.57
CA ARG A 61 -4.08 4.81 7.60
C ARG A 61 -5.07 5.77 8.25
N TYR A 62 -5.61 5.42 9.42
CA TYR A 62 -6.49 6.31 10.18
C TYR A 62 -5.82 7.65 10.47
N ALA A 63 -4.54 7.65 10.86
CA ALA A 63 -3.79 8.88 11.09
C ALA A 63 -3.64 9.73 9.81
N MET A 64 -3.36 9.10 8.67
CA MET A 64 -3.24 9.80 7.37
C MET A 64 -4.57 10.39 6.89
N ASP A 65 -5.69 9.69 7.10
CA ASP A 65 -7.02 10.21 6.73
C ASP A 65 -7.39 11.47 7.52
N GLN A 66 -7.03 11.51 8.81
CA GLN A 66 -7.23 12.70 9.65
C GLN A 66 -6.38 13.88 9.18
N VAL A 67 -5.14 13.63 8.79
CA VAL A 67 -4.24 14.66 8.23
C VAL A 67 -4.82 15.19 6.92
N THR A 68 -5.23 14.31 6.01
CA THR A 68 -5.78 14.67 4.70
C THR A 68 -7.06 15.50 4.86
N ALA A 69 -7.96 15.07 5.75
CA ALA A 69 -9.18 15.81 6.05
C ALA A 69 -8.90 17.20 6.66
N ALA A 70 -7.92 17.29 7.56
CA ALA A 70 -7.51 18.56 8.16
C ALA A 70 -6.87 19.52 7.15
N GLU A 71 -6.05 19.00 6.22
CA GLU A 71 -5.47 19.78 5.12
C GLU A 71 -6.57 20.31 4.18
N GLU A 72 -7.55 19.48 3.81
CA GLU A 72 -8.68 19.92 2.99
C GLU A 72 -9.52 21.00 3.67
N LEU A 73 -9.77 20.89 4.99
CA LEU A 73 -10.48 21.89 5.78
C LEU A 73 -9.72 23.22 5.82
N THR A 74 -8.40 23.16 5.96
CA THR A 74 -7.51 24.33 5.99
C THR A 74 -7.46 25.00 4.62
N GLN A 75 -7.47 24.23 3.54
CA GLN A 75 -7.48 24.75 2.17
C GLN A 75 -8.84 25.35 1.76
N LYS A 76 -9.95 24.78 2.25
CA LYS A 76 -11.31 25.32 2.01
C LYS A 76 -11.61 26.56 2.86
N ASN A 77 -10.97 26.71 4.02
CA ASN A 77 -11.13 27.86 4.92
C ASN A 77 -9.77 28.51 5.22
N PRO A 78 -9.16 29.21 4.26
CA PRO A 78 -7.93 29.94 4.54
C PRO A 78 -8.18 30.99 5.62
N ALA A 79 -7.29 31.05 6.61
CA ALA A 79 -7.37 32.04 7.67
C ALA A 79 -7.48 33.46 7.07
N PRO A 80 -8.33 34.35 7.62
CA PRO A 80 -8.42 35.71 7.13
C PRO A 80 -7.04 36.34 7.27
N LEU A 81 -6.50 36.88 6.17
CA LEU A 81 -5.25 37.63 6.16
C LEU A 81 -5.37 38.72 7.24
N ALA A 82 -4.55 38.62 8.28
CA ALA A 82 -4.49 39.63 9.33
C ALA A 82 -4.23 40.99 8.66
N PRO A 83 -4.94 42.05 9.05
CA PRO A 83 -4.74 43.34 8.42
C PRO A 83 -3.31 43.80 8.70
N THR A 84 -2.52 43.92 7.64
CA THR A 84 -1.20 44.54 7.66
C THR A 84 -1.39 45.99 8.12
N LEU A 85 -0.85 46.33 9.29
CA LEU A 85 -0.81 47.70 9.81
C LEU A 85 0.06 48.61 8.95
#